data_AF-A0A7X0P113-F1
#
_entry.id   AF-A0A7X0P113-F1
#
_cell.length_a   1.000
_cell.length_b   1.000
_cell.length_c   1.000
_cell.angle_alpha   90.00
_cell.angle_beta   90.00
_cell.angle_gamma   90.00
#
_symmetry.space_group_name_H-M   'P 1'
#
loop_
_entity.id
_entity.type
_entity.pdbx_description
1 polymer ?
#
loop_
_entity_poly.entity_id
_entity_poly.type
_entity_poly.pdbx_seq_one_letter_code
_entity_poly.pdbx_strand_id
1 'polypeptide(L)'
;MKPPGRTRRGLRSALVAFGTTVIAVAAHRANHGTIPPLLALLPVVLVAWGVAYALAGRRVTRWELLFLLGAAQFGIHGLSVYLTGPVHYGAGDVSSPMVLTHAAATVLTALLLEHGERMWWGLLSLLGARYCAVRVRDLPPRVLRVVPVAFRAVLTLTRLCGGPVGTRAPPLLARI
;
A
#
# COMPACT_ATOMS: atom_id res chain seq x y z
N MET A 1 -27.05 9.57 -2.66
CA MET A 1 -25.93 9.38 -1.70
C MET A 1 -24.81 8.60 -2.38
N LYS A 2 -23.63 9.19 -2.60
CA LYS A 2 -22.47 8.51 -3.23
C LYS A 2 -21.80 7.64 -2.15
N PRO A 3 -21.60 6.33 -2.36
CA PRO A 3 -21.08 5.47 -1.30
C PRO A 3 -19.68 5.94 -0.86
N PRO A 4 -19.43 6.18 0.44
CA PRO A 4 -18.20 6.78 0.95
C PRO A 4 -16.92 5.94 0.74
N GLY A 5 -17.05 4.73 0.17
CA GLY A 5 -15.94 3.81 -0.06
C GLY A 5 -15.02 4.15 -1.23
N ARG A 6 -15.52 4.83 -2.28
CA ARG A 6 -14.74 5.04 -3.53
C ARG A 6 -13.55 5.97 -3.35
N THR A 7 -13.73 7.08 -2.62
CA THR A 7 -12.67 8.08 -2.41
C THR A 7 -11.53 7.53 -1.56
N ARG A 8 -11.86 6.81 -0.48
CA ARG A 8 -10.85 6.18 0.40
C ARG A 8 -10.07 5.08 -0.32
N ARG A 9 -10.76 4.29 -1.16
CA ARG A 9 -10.13 3.28 -2.02
C ARG A 9 -9.16 3.94 -3.01
N GLY A 10 -9.60 4.99 -3.69
CA GLY A 10 -8.78 5.75 -4.65
C GLY A 10 -7.51 6.31 -4.03
N LEU A 11 -7.62 6.96 -2.87
CA LEU A 11 -6.48 7.53 -2.15
C LEU A 11 -5.47 6.45 -1.72
N ARG A 12 -5.94 5.34 -1.14
CA ARG A 12 -5.06 4.22 -0.75
C ARG A 12 -4.31 3.66 -1.95
N SER A 13 -5.00 3.44 -3.06
CA SER A 13 -4.39 2.94 -4.29
C SER A 13 -3.39 3.93 -4.88
N ALA A 14 -3.64 5.24 -4.76
CA ALA A 14 -2.71 6.28 -5.23
C ALA A 14 -1.43 6.30 -4.40
N LEU A 15 -1.54 6.20 -3.08
CA LEU A 15 -0.37 6.11 -2.19
C LEU A 15 0.46 4.86 -2.46
N VAL A 16 -0.20 3.73 -2.71
CA VAL A 16 0.47 2.49 -3.11
C VAL A 16 1.23 2.68 -4.42
N ALA A 17 0.56 3.15 -5.48
CA ALA A 17 1.17 3.38 -6.78
C ALA A 17 2.34 4.36 -6.72
N PHE A 18 2.22 5.41 -5.92
CA PHE A 18 3.30 6.36 -5.69
C PHE A 18 4.49 5.69 -5.00
N GLY A 19 4.26 4.99 -3.89
CA GLY A 19 5.31 4.29 -3.15
C GLY A 19 6.04 3.25 -3.99
N THR A 20 5.31 2.44 -4.77
CA THR A 20 5.91 1.46 -5.68
C THR A 20 6.74 2.13 -6.77
N THR A 21 6.29 3.27 -7.30
CA THR A 21 7.02 4.02 -8.33
C THR A 21 8.31 4.62 -7.76
N VAL A 22 8.27 5.18 -6.55
CA VAL A 22 9.46 5.72 -5.89
C VAL A 22 10.51 4.63 -5.67
N ILE A 23 10.11 3.44 -5.19
CA ILE A 23 11.03 2.30 -5.01
C ILE A 23 11.62 1.87 -6.35
N ALA A 24 10.79 1.76 -7.40
CA ALA A 24 11.26 1.38 -8.73
C ALA A 24 12.25 2.39 -9.32
N VAL A 25 11.97 3.68 -9.22
CA VAL A 25 12.88 4.75 -9.68
C VAL A 25 14.18 4.77 -8.87
N ALA A 26 14.10 4.57 -7.55
CA ALA A 26 15.30 4.50 -6.70
C ALA A 26 16.19 3.30 -7.06
N ALA A 27 15.59 2.12 -7.27
CA ALA A 27 16.32 0.93 -7.71
C ALA A 27 16.95 1.12 -9.10
N HIS A 28 16.22 1.74 -10.03
CA HIS A 28 16.73 2.04 -11.36
C HIS A 28 17.92 3.03 -11.30
N ARG A 29 17.79 4.11 -10.53
CA ARG A 29 18.83 5.13 -10.35
C ARG A 29 20.08 4.58 -9.67
N ALA A 30 19.94 3.62 -8.75
CA ALA A 30 21.06 2.98 -8.07
C ALA A 30 22.00 2.22 -9.04
N ASN A 31 21.47 1.72 -10.16
CA ASN A 31 22.24 0.88 -11.09
C ASN A 31 22.46 1.47 -12.50
N HIS A 32 21.64 2.44 -12.96
CA HIS A 32 21.77 3.04 -14.31
C HIS A 32 22.14 4.53 -14.32
N GLY A 33 22.26 5.18 -13.16
CA GLY A 33 22.69 6.58 -13.03
C GLY A 33 21.71 7.65 -13.54
N THR A 34 20.75 7.30 -14.40
CA THR A 34 19.76 8.23 -14.97
C THR A 34 18.37 7.99 -14.40
N ILE A 35 17.62 9.09 -14.21
CA ILE A 35 16.23 9.06 -13.75
C ILE A 35 15.33 9.11 -14.98
N PRO A 36 14.31 8.23 -15.10
CA PRO A 36 13.38 8.29 -16.22
C PRO A 36 12.68 9.66 -16.30
N PRO A 37 12.40 10.20 -17.50
CA PRO A 37 11.68 11.46 -17.63
C PRO A 37 10.26 11.33 -17.07
N LEU A 38 9.70 12.41 -16.52
CA LEU A 38 8.37 12.42 -15.89
C LEU A 38 7.27 11.87 -16.81
N LEU A 39 7.35 12.17 -18.11
CA LEU A 39 6.40 11.65 -19.11
C LEU A 39 6.44 10.13 -19.24
N ALA A 40 7.60 9.50 -19.08
CA ALA A 40 7.73 8.04 -19.09
C ALA A 40 7.17 7.38 -17.82
N LEU A 41 7.14 8.11 -16.69
CA LEU A 41 6.58 7.62 -15.43
C LEU A 41 5.04 7.66 -15.41
N LEU A 42 4.42 8.57 -16.16
CA LEU A 42 2.96 8.74 -16.21
C LEU A 42 2.19 7.43 -16.48
N PRO A 43 2.47 6.67 -17.56
CA PRO A 43 1.74 5.43 -17.83
C PRO A 43 1.97 4.38 -16.73
N VAL A 44 3.18 4.29 -16.19
CA VAL A 44 3.53 3.34 -15.12
C VAL A 44 2.72 3.63 -13.85
N VAL A 45 2.67 4.90 -13.44
CA VAL A 45 1.89 5.33 -12.26
C VAL A 45 0.41 5.07 -12.45
N LEU A 46 -0.14 5.37 -13.64
CA LEU A 46 -1.57 5.16 -13.93
C LEU A 46 -1.95 3.68 -13.93
N VAL A 47 -1.12 2.82 -14.54
CA VAL A 47 -1.34 1.37 -14.53
C VAL A 47 -1.20 0.83 -13.10
N ALA A 48 -0.16 1.20 -12.37
CA ALA A 48 0.03 0.80 -10.97
C ALA A 48 -1.16 1.22 -10.10
N TRP A 49 -1.66 2.45 -10.29
CA TRP A 49 -2.85 2.95 -9.60
C TRP A 49 -4.11 2.15 -9.96
N GLY A 50 -4.34 1.88 -11.23
CA GLY A 50 -5.48 1.09 -11.71
C GLY A 50 -5.47 -0.34 -11.16
N VAL A 51 -4.31 -1.00 -11.19
CA VAL A 51 -4.13 -2.35 -10.61
C VAL A 51 -4.33 -2.33 -9.10
N ALA A 52 -3.69 -1.39 -8.38
CA ALA A 52 -3.87 -1.23 -6.94
C ALA A 52 -5.33 -0.92 -6.57
N TYR A 53 -6.03 -0.16 -7.41
CA TYR A 53 -7.46 0.11 -7.27
C TYR A 53 -8.29 -1.15 -7.47
N ALA A 54 -8.06 -1.90 -8.54
CA ALA A 54 -8.76 -3.15 -8.83
C ALA A 54 -8.57 -4.19 -7.73
N LEU A 55 -7.36 -4.29 -7.17
CA LEU A 55 -7.04 -5.21 -6.08
C LEU A 55 -7.51 -4.72 -4.70
N ALA A 56 -7.82 -3.43 -4.55
CA ALA A 56 -8.31 -2.92 -3.28
C ALA A 56 -9.66 -3.55 -2.94
N GLY A 57 -9.70 -4.28 -1.82
CA GLY A 57 -10.84 -5.05 -1.35
C GLY A 57 -10.79 -6.56 -1.65
N ARG A 58 -9.85 -7.02 -2.48
CA ARG A 58 -9.66 -8.45 -2.78
C ARG A 58 -8.66 -9.08 -1.81
N ARG A 59 -8.82 -10.36 -1.48
CA ARG A 59 -7.73 -11.11 -0.83
C ARG A 59 -6.71 -11.45 -1.90
N VAL A 60 -5.49 -10.93 -1.74
CA VAL A 60 -4.36 -11.20 -2.64
C VAL A 60 -3.32 -11.94 -1.82
N THR A 61 -2.88 -13.08 -2.31
CA THR A 61 -1.84 -13.92 -1.72
C THR A 61 -0.45 -13.35 -2.04
N ARG A 62 0.56 -13.75 -1.27
CA ARG A 62 1.96 -13.35 -1.50
C ARG A 62 2.44 -13.74 -2.90
N TRP A 63 2.04 -14.93 -3.36
CA TRP A 63 2.40 -15.44 -4.68
C TRP A 63 1.74 -14.64 -5.80
N GLU A 64 0.47 -14.27 -5.68
CA GLU A 64 -0.19 -13.38 -6.65
C GLU A 64 0.49 -12.01 -6.71
N LEU A 65 0.89 -11.44 -5.56
CA LEU A 65 1.65 -10.18 -5.53
C LEU A 65 2.99 -10.34 -6.26
N LEU A 66 3.78 -11.35 -5.91
CA LEU A 66 5.07 -11.61 -6.56
C LEU A 66 4.92 -11.83 -8.06
N PHE A 67 3.90 -12.59 -8.49
CA PHE A 67 3.62 -12.82 -9.90
C PHE A 67 3.24 -11.51 -10.62
N LEU A 68 2.34 -10.71 -10.05
CA LEU A 68 1.95 -9.42 -10.63
C LEU A 68 3.13 -8.45 -10.74
N LEU A 69 3.96 -8.37 -9.70
CA LEU A 69 5.14 -7.51 -9.72
C LEU A 69 6.18 -8.03 -10.73
N GLY A 70 6.46 -9.33 -10.74
CA GLY A 70 7.38 -9.96 -11.69
C GLY A 70 6.92 -9.79 -13.15
N ALA A 71 5.64 -10.00 -13.42
CA ALA A 71 5.05 -9.77 -14.74
C ALA A 71 5.14 -8.30 -15.15
N ALA A 72 4.94 -7.36 -14.23
CA ALA A 72 5.10 -5.93 -14.50
C ALA A 72 6.56 -5.55 -14.82
N GLN A 73 7.53 -6.08 -14.08
CA GLN A 73 8.97 -5.87 -14.34
C GLN A 73 9.35 -6.40 -15.72
N PHE A 74 8.94 -7.63 -16.04
CA PHE A 74 9.20 -8.24 -17.33
C PHE A 74 8.53 -7.49 -18.48
N GLY A 75 7.27 -7.09 -18.30
CA GLY A 75 6.51 -6.33 -19.29
C GLY A 75 7.11 -4.95 -19.58
N ILE A 76 7.53 -4.21 -18.56
CA ILE A 76 8.15 -2.88 -18.73
C ILE A 76 9.51 -3.02 -19.43
N HIS A 77 10.34 -4.00 -19.04
CA HIS A 77 11.62 -4.23 -19.70
C HIS A 77 11.45 -4.72 -21.14
N GLY A 78 10.56 -5.68 -21.38
CA GLY A 78 10.28 -6.17 -22.73
C GLY A 78 9.75 -5.07 -23.65
N LEU A 79 8.84 -4.23 -23.14
CA LEU A 79 8.35 -3.06 -23.87
C LEU A 79 9.46 -2.04 -24.13
N SER A 80 10.33 -1.80 -23.15
CA SER A 80 11.49 -0.91 -23.32
C SER A 80 12.39 -1.41 -24.44
N VAL A 81 12.77 -2.70 -24.44
CA VAL A 81 13.60 -3.31 -25.49
C VAL A 81 12.94 -3.18 -26.86
N TYR A 82 11.63 -3.44 -26.93
CA TYR A 82 10.87 -3.29 -28.18
C TYR A 82 10.87 -1.85 -28.70
N LEU A 83 10.70 -0.86 -27.82
CA LEU A 83 10.63 0.56 -28.20
C LEU A 83 11.99 1.18 -28.50
N THR A 84 13.07 0.74 -27.83
CA THR A 84 14.42 1.29 -28.05
C THR A 84 15.16 0.62 -29.20
N GLY A 85 14.63 -0.48 -29.76
CA GLY A 85 15.24 -1.25 -30.84
C GLY A 85 16.52 -1.99 -30.44
N PRO A 86 17.06 -2.87 -31.31
CA PRO A 86 18.35 -3.51 -31.10
C PRO A 86 19.49 -2.52 -31.35
N VAL A 87 19.67 -1.55 -30.45
CA VAL A 87 20.97 -0.92 -30.28
C VAL A 87 21.95 -2.03 -29.92
N HIS A 88 23.16 -2.04 -30.49
CA HIS A 88 24.17 -3.11 -30.37
C HIS A 88 24.72 -3.30 -28.94
N TYR A 89 23.87 -3.48 -27.95
CA TYR A 89 24.20 -4.06 -26.67
C TYR A 89 24.28 -5.56 -26.90
N GLY A 90 25.47 -6.13 -26.75
CA GLY A 90 25.66 -7.57 -26.87
C GLY A 90 24.70 -8.28 -25.92
N ALA A 91 24.33 -9.52 -26.25
CA ALA A 91 23.41 -10.36 -25.47
C ALA A 91 23.87 -10.66 -24.01
N GLY A 92 24.86 -9.93 -23.48
CA GLY A 92 25.38 -9.99 -22.11
C GLY A 92 25.25 -8.68 -21.29
N ASP A 93 24.65 -7.60 -21.81
CA ASP A 93 24.63 -6.30 -21.09
C ASP A 93 23.52 -6.14 -20.03
N VAL A 94 22.71 -7.17 -19.79
CA VAL A 94 21.91 -7.22 -18.55
C VAL A 94 22.86 -7.60 -17.42
N SER A 95 23.51 -6.59 -16.84
CA SER A 95 24.41 -6.83 -15.72
C SER A 95 23.65 -7.56 -14.60
N SER A 96 24.17 -8.71 -14.14
CA SER A 96 23.66 -9.44 -12.97
C SER A 96 23.27 -8.53 -11.77
N PRO A 97 23.98 -7.43 -11.46
CA PRO A 97 23.54 -6.50 -10.42
C PRO A 97 22.21 -5.78 -10.72
N MET A 98 21.87 -5.50 -11.99
CA MET A 98 20.58 -4.91 -12.37
C MET A 98 19.42 -5.85 -12.07
N VAL A 99 19.54 -7.12 -12.46
CA VAL A 99 18.50 -8.12 -12.15
C VAL A 99 18.34 -8.26 -10.64
N LEU A 100 19.44 -8.28 -9.90
CA LEU A 100 19.41 -8.43 -8.45
C LEU A 100 18.75 -7.23 -7.76
N THR A 101 19.04 -6.00 -8.18
CA THR A 101 18.41 -4.80 -7.59
C THR A 101 16.93 -4.72 -7.90
N HIS A 102 16.50 -5.08 -9.11
CA HIS A 102 15.08 -5.18 -9.46
C HIS A 102 14.38 -6.30 -8.70
N ALA A 103 15.04 -7.45 -8.50
CA ALA A 103 14.52 -8.54 -7.67
C ALA A 103 14.36 -8.10 -6.21
N ALA A 104 15.37 -7.44 -5.63
CA ALA A 104 15.31 -6.91 -4.27
C ALA A 104 14.19 -5.85 -4.13
N ALA A 105 14.07 -4.94 -5.09
CA ALA A 105 13.00 -3.95 -5.14
C ALA A 105 11.61 -4.60 -5.24
N THR A 106 11.50 -5.71 -5.98
CA THR A 106 10.27 -6.49 -6.10
C THR A 106 9.87 -7.13 -4.77
N VAL A 107 10.83 -7.77 -4.09
CA VAL A 107 10.58 -8.36 -2.76
C VAL A 107 10.23 -7.28 -1.74
N LEU A 108 10.96 -6.16 -1.72
CA LEU A 108 10.69 -5.04 -0.83
C LEU A 108 9.30 -4.46 -1.07
N THR A 109 8.91 -4.29 -2.33
CA THR A 109 7.58 -3.80 -2.70
C THR A 109 6.50 -4.79 -2.28
N ALA A 110 6.70 -6.09 -2.49
CA ALA A 110 5.75 -7.12 -2.06
C ALA A 110 5.57 -7.12 -0.53
N LEU A 111 6.65 -7.01 0.23
CA LEU A 111 6.62 -6.90 1.69
C LEU A 111 5.90 -5.63 2.15
N LEU A 112 6.15 -4.49 1.49
CA LEU A 112 5.48 -3.23 1.79
C LEU A 112 3.98 -3.30 1.47
N LEU A 113 3.59 -3.98 0.39
CA LEU A 113 2.18 -4.20 0.04
C LEU A 113 1.49 -5.13 1.03
N GLU A 114 2.18 -6.18 1.49
CA GLU A 114 1.65 -7.12 2.47
C GLU A 114 1.45 -6.46 3.85
N HIS A 115 2.40 -5.63 4.29
CA HIS A 115 2.36 -4.99 5.61
C HIS A 115 1.72 -3.60 5.58
N GLY A 116 1.58 -2.99 4.41
CA GLY A 116 1.15 -1.61 4.23
C GLY A 116 -0.26 -1.36 4.74
N GLU A 117 -1.14 -2.37 4.71
CA GLU A 117 -2.46 -2.25 5.32
C GLU A 117 -2.38 -2.14 6.86
N ARG A 118 -1.52 -2.95 7.50
CA ARG A 118 -1.30 -2.86 8.96
C ARG A 118 -0.66 -1.52 9.33
N MET A 119 0.33 -1.08 8.56
CA MET A 119 0.99 0.22 8.76
C MET A 119 0.01 1.39 8.57
N TRP A 120 -0.84 1.33 7.56
CA TRP A 120 -1.86 2.34 7.28
C TRP A 120 -2.86 2.45 8.44
N TRP A 121 -3.38 1.32 8.92
CA TRP A 121 -4.30 1.32 10.07
C TRP A 121 -3.62 1.74 11.37
N GLY A 122 -2.35 1.36 11.57
CA GLY A 122 -1.54 1.84 12.70
C GLY A 122 -1.30 3.37 12.65
N LEU A 123 -1.04 3.92 11.47
CA LEU A 123 -0.88 5.36 11.28
C LEU A 123 -2.20 6.10 11.54
N LEU A 124 -3.32 5.58 11.00
CA LEU A 124 -4.64 6.16 11.25
C LEU A 124 -5.07 6.04 12.71
N SER A 125 -4.73 4.96 13.41
CA SER A 125 -5.04 4.83 14.84
C SER A 125 -4.22 5.80 15.67
N LEU A 126 -2.93 6.01 15.34
CA LEU A 126 -2.10 7.03 15.98
C LEU A 126 -2.61 8.45 15.70
N LEU A 127 -3.01 8.76 14.47
CA LEU A 127 -3.61 10.06 14.13
C LEU A 127 -4.95 10.26 14.85
N GLY A 128 -5.79 9.22 14.91
CA GLY A 128 -7.06 9.25 15.63
C GLY A 128 -6.88 9.46 17.13
N ALA A 129 -5.91 8.76 17.75
CA ALA A 129 -5.55 8.93 19.14
C ALA A 129 -5.04 10.36 19.41
N ARG A 130 -4.18 10.89 18.54
CA ARG A 130 -3.68 12.28 18.65
C ARG A 130 -4.81 13.29 18.48
N TYR A 131 -5.69 13.11 17.50
CA TYR A 131 -6.81 14.01 17.27
C TYR A 131 -7.81 14.01 18.43
N CYS A 132 -8.13 12.83 18.98
CA CYS A 132 -8.94 12.71 20.19
C CYS A 132 -8.25 13.37 21.39
N ALA A 133 -6.95 13.15 21.59
CA ALA A 133 -6.20 13.74 22.70
C ALA A 133 -6.17 15.28 22.63
N VAL A 134 -5.92 15.86 21.45
CA VAL A 134 -5.97 17.31 21.23
C VAL A 134 -7.37 17.83 21.51
N ARG A 135 -8.41 17.20 20.95
CA ARG A 135 -9.79 17.64 21.14
C ARG A 135 -10.24 17.56 22.61
N VAL A 136 -9.84 16.53 23.37
CA VAL A 136 -10.17 16.43 24.80
C VAL A 136 -9.50 17.53 25.61
N ARG A 137 -8.28 17.94 25.23
CA ARG A 137 -7.57 19.05 25.86
C ARG A 137 -8.27 20.40 25.64
N ASP A 138 -8.98 20.55 24.53
CA ASP A 138 -9.71 21.78 24.18
C ASP A 138 -11.16 21.82 24.70
N LEU A 139 -11.64 20.74 25.35
CA LEU A 139 -12.97 20.76 25.97
C LEU A 139 -12.93 21.44 27.34
N PRO A 140 -13.88 22.35 27.66
CA PRO A 140 -14.02 22.89 29.01
C PRO A 140 -14.29 21.76 30.01
N PRO A 141 -13.86 21.91 31.28
CA PRO A 141 -14.00 20.86 32.29
C PRO A 141 -15.44 20.37 32.36
N ARG A 142 -15.65 19.08 32.07
CA ARG A 142 -16.96 18.44 32.19
C ARG A 142 -17.37 18.44 33.66
N VAL A 143 -18.45 19.14 33.99
CA VAL A 143 -19.16 18.94 35.24
C VAL A 143 -19.72 17.50 35.22
N LEU A 144 -19.11 16.61 35.98
CA LEU A 144 -19.53 15.21 36.10
C LEU A 144 -20.88 15.15 36.83
N ARG A 145 -21.98 15.11 36.08
CA ARG A 145 -23.26 14.62 36.61
C ARG A 145 -23.25 13.09 36.54
N VAL A 146 -23.10 12.44 37.69
CA VAL A 146 -23.19 10.98 37.80
C VAL A 146 -24.61 10.56 37.46
N VAL A 147 -24.80 9.97 36.28
CA VAL A 147 -26.04 9.26 35.92
C VAL A 147 -25.71 7.77 35.98
N PRO A 148 -26.33 6.99 36.87
CA PRO A 148 -26.13 5.54 36.89
C PRO A 148 -26.73 4.95 35.62
N VAL A 149 -25.89 4.57 34.67
CA VAL A 149 -26.30 3.81 33.48
C VAL A 149 -26.03 2.34 33.76
N ALA A 150 -27.09 1.55 33.87
CA ALA A 150 -27.00 0.09 33.95
C ALA A 150 -26.36 -0.44 32.65
N PHE A 151 -25.11 -0.86 32.72
CA PHE A 151 -24.38 -1.43 31.61
C PHE A 151 -24.81 -2.89 31.42
N ARG A 152 -25.63 -3.18 30.40
CA ARG A 152 -25.87 -4.56 29.96
C ARG A 152 -24.65 -5.03 29.16
N ALA A 153 -23.88 -5.94 29.76
CA ALA A 153 -22.73 -6.57 29.12
C ALA A 153 -23.19 -7.45 27.94
N VAL A 154 -23.04 -6.95 26.71
CA VAL A 154 -23.09 -7.77 25.49
C VAL A 154 -21.76 -7.59 24.78
N LEU A 155 -20.72 -8.24 25.30
CA LEU A 155 -19.36 -8.08 24.80
C LEU A 155 -18.54 -9.37 24.94
N THR A 156 -19.01 -10.49 24.39
CA THR A 156 -18.21 -11.74 24.42
C THR A 156 -18.61 -12.78 23.36
N LEU A 157 -18.87 -12.43 22.10
CA LEU A 157 -19.03 -13.48 21.06
C LEU A 157 -18.53 -13.16 19.64
N THR A 158 -17.95 -11.99 19.38
CA THR A 158 -17.32 -11.70 18.07
C THR A 158 -15.81 -11.96 18.03
N ARG A 159 -15.18 -12.35 19.14
CA ARG A 159 -13.72 -12.62 19.20
C ARG A 159 -13.30 -14.03 18.78
N LEU A 160 -14.22 -14.97 18.59
CA LEU A 160 -13.88 -16.39 18.35
C LEU A 160 -14.00 -16.85 16.88
N CYS A 161 -14.42 -15.99 15.95
CA CYS A 161 -14.39 -16.29 14.51
C CYS A 161 -13.22 -15.60 13.76
N GLY A 162 -12.26 -15.06 14.49
CA GLY A 162 -11.02 -14.50 13.93
C GLY A 162 -9.96 -15.57 13.75
N GLY A 163 -10.12 -16.43 12.74
CA GLY A 163 -9.05 -17.33 12.31
C GLY A 163 -7.79 -16.56 11.87
N PRO A 164 -6.64 -17.24 11.70
CA PRO A 164 -5.34 -16.63 11.39
C PRO A 164 -5.25 -15.88 10.05
N VAL A 165 -6.34 -15.80 9.29
CA VAL A 165 -6.47 -15.04 8.04
C VAL A 165 -7.43 -13.86 8.26
N GLY A 166 -7.00 -12.96 9.12
CA GLY A 166 -7.71 -11.74 9.50
C GLY A 166 -8.26 -10.98 8.29
N THR A 167 -9.55 -10.67 8.38
CA THR A 167 -10.29 -9.83 7.44
C THR A 167 -9.61 -8.47 7.26
N ARG A 168 -9.55 -7.98 6.00
CA ARG A 168 -9.15 -6.59 5.66
C ARG A 168 -10.22 -5.58 6.07
N ALA A 169 -10.81 -5.75 7.24
CA ALA A 169 -11.72 -4.80 7.86
C ALA A 169 -10.90 -3.86 8.74
N PRO A 170 -11.32 -2.58 8.89
CA PRO A 170 -10.68 -1.69 9.86
C PRO A 170 -10.65 -2.37 11.25
N PRO A 171 -9.55 -2.26 12.01
CA PRO A 171 -9.52 -2.76 13.37
C PRO A 171 -10.66 -2.08 14.15
N LEU A 172 -11.43 -2.87 14.90
CA LEU A 172 -12.39 -2.32 15.84
C LEU A 172 -11.58 -1.48 16.85
N LEU A 173 -11.77 -0.15 16.81
CA LEU A 173 -11.25 0.77 17.80
C LEU A 173 -11.88 0.40 19.14
N ALA A 174 -11.23 -0.52 19.87
CA ALA A 174 -11.51 -0.72 21.28
C ALA A 174 -11.11 0.58 21.99
N ARG A 175 -12.11 1.27 22.53
CA ARG A 175 -11.94 2.44 23.39
C ARG A 175 -10.92 2.14 24.48
N ILE A 176 -9.89 2.96 24.58
CA ILE A 176 -9.13 3.25 25.80
C ILE A 176 -9.71 4.56 26.33
#